data_AF-A0A7Z2YF67-F1
#
_entry.id   AF-A0A7Z2YF67-F1
#
_cell.length_a   1.000
_cell.length_b   1.000
_cell.length_c   1.000
_cell.angle_alpha   90.00
_cell.angle_beta   90.00
_cell.angle_gamma   90.00
#
_symmetry.space_group_name_H-M   'P 1'
#
loop_
_entity.id
_entity.type
_entity.pdbx_description
1 polymer ?
#
loop_
_entity_poly.entity_id
_entity_poly.type
_entity_poly.pdbx_seq_one_letter_code
_entity_poly.pdbx_strand_id
1 'polypeptide(L)'
;MKKSVITGLVSLGTLVGFSAHAAQHDHDTLFSQDNAIMAAAAVETVNQYCVEQGTMTKDYVTKQSLVMRETIEGLSAEVLGQRFQFSEEHEMYREGIAMGIQLIEDAEEKGNVKQICSQPNSEASL
;
A
#
# COMPACT_ATOMS: atom_id res chain seq x y z
N MET A 1 19.41 51.87 51.36
CA MET A 1 19.04 53.02 50.50
C MET A 1 19.66 52.81 49.13
N LYS A 2 18.85 52.92 48.06
CA LYS A 2 19.19 53.36 46.68
C LYS A 2 20.33 52.60 45.95
N LYS A 3 20.31 52.23 44.68
CA LYS A 3 19.42 52.32 43.51
C LYS A 3 20.15 51.48 42.43
N SER A 4 19.40 50.83 41.54
CA SER A 4 19.87 50.19 40.30
C SER A 4 20.71 51.11 39.42
N VAL A 5 21.69 50.56 38.67
CA VAL A 5 22.05 50.85 37.25
C VAL A 5 22.91 49.67 36.75
N ILE A 6 22.39 48.71 35.97
CA ILE A 6 22.41 48.59 34.49
C ILE A 6 23.80 48.68 33.83
N THR A 7 24.33 47.54 33.40
CA THR A 7 25.33 47.39 32.33
C THR A 7 25.08 45.98 31.78
N GLY A 8 24.40 45.77 30.65
CA GLY A 8 24.79 46.20 29.30
C GLY A 8 25.08 44.93 28.51
N LEU A 9 24.04 44.23 28.01
CA LEU A 9 24.19 43.09 27.12
C LEU A 9 23.50 43.41 25.80
N VAL A 10 24.24 44.04 24.89
CA VAL A 10 23.85 44.18 23.49
C VAL A 10 24.64 43.13 22.72
N SER A 11 24.04 41.95 22.59
CA SER A 11 24.53 40.92 21.67
C SER A 11 23.88 41.18 20.31
N LEU A 12 24.48 42.07 19.52
CA LEU A 12 24.28 42.11 18.07
C LEU A 12 24.86 40.81 17.48
N GLY A 13 24.01 39.79 17.34
CA GLY A 13 24.34 38.52 16.69
C GLY A 13 23.44 38.34 15.48
N THR A 14 23.92 38.86 14.34
CA THR A 14 23.55 38.49 12.96
C THR A 14 22.40 37.50 12.79
N LEU A 15 21.28 38.01 12.28
CA LEU A 15 20.29 37.23 11.52
C LEU A 15 20.99 36.68 10.26
N VAL A 16 21.75 35.59 10.40
CA VAL A 16 21.93 34.67 9.29
C VAL A 16 20.59 34.00 9.10
N GLY A 17 19.84 34.51 8.12
CA GLY A 17 18.71 33.82 7.56
C GLY A 17 19.22 32.47 7.06
N PHE A 18 19.17 31.47 7.93
CA PHE A 18 19.06 30.10 7.47
C PHE A 18 17.73 30.10 6.72
N SER A 19 17.81 30.22 5.40
CA SER A 19 16.78 29.68 4.54
C SER A 19 16.57 28.27 5.06
N ALA A 20 15.47 28.08 5.80
CA ALA A 20 14.93 26.76 6.02
C ALA A 20 14.67 26.26 4.61
N HIS A 21 15.66 25.59 4.04
CA HIS A 21 15.45 24.65 2.98
C HIS A 21 14.57 23.64 3.68
N ALA A 22 13.25 23.83 3.58
CA ALA A 22 12.34 22.73 3.68
C ALA A 22 12.99 21.67 2.82
N ALA A 23 13.48 20.61 3.45
CA ALA A 23 13.87 19.42 2.72
C ALA A 23 12.68 19.19 1.79
N GLN A 24 12.91 19.36 0.49
CA GLN A 24 11.99 18.83 -0.49
C GLN A 24 12.00 17.35 -0.16
N HIS A 25 11.02 16.92 0.63
CA HIS A 25 10.70 15.53 0.78
C HIS A 25 10.27 15.11 -0.62
N ASP A 26 11.24 14.63 -1.38
CA ASP A 26 11.01 13.62 -2.39
C ASP A 26 10.08 12.63 -1.70
N HIS A 27 8.86 12.50 -2.21
CA HIS A 27 7.90 11.57 -1.63
C HIS A 27 8.48 10.17 -1.83
N ASP A 28 9.21 9.66 -0.84
CA ASP A 28 9.58 8.25 -0.73
C ASP A 28 8.28 7.46 -0.59
N THR A 29 7.66 7.19 -1.72
CA THR A 29 6.46 6.39 -1.81
C THR A 29 6.82 4.92 -1.59
N LEU A 30 6.08 4.26 -0.70
CA LEU A 30 6.21 2.81 -0.51
C LEU A 30 5.59 2.00 -1.66
N PHE A 31 4.95 2.68 -2.63
CA PHE A 31 4.33 2.03 -3.77
C PHE A 31 5.39 1.58 -4.78
N SER A 32 5.35 0.28 -5.09
CA SER A 32 6.06 -0.33 -6.21
C SER A 32 5.03 -1.00 -7.11
N GLN A 33 5.01 -0.64 -8.40
CA GLN A 33 4.09 -1.19 -9.38
C GLN A 33 4.24 -2.72 -9.48
N ASP A 34 5.46 -3.22 -9.56
CA ASP A 34 5.77 -4.65 -9.65
C ASP A 34 5.28 -5.42 -8.43
N ASN A 35 5.54 -4.90 -7.23
CA ASN A 35 5.07 -5.50 -5.98
C ASN A 35 3.54 -5.48 -5.90
N ALA A 36 2.91 -4.43 -6.41
CA ALA A 36 1.46 -4.31 -6.41
C ALA A 36 0.81 -5.30 -7.40
N ILE A 37 1.38 -5.49 -8.60
CA ILE A 37 0.94 -6.50 -9.56
C ILE A 37 1.06 -7.91 -8.96
N MET A 38 2.20 -8.22 -8.36
CA MET A 38 2.45 -9.51 -7.71
C MET A 38 1.44 -9.75 -6.58
N ALA A 39 1.25 -8.78 -5.69
CA ALA A 39 0.32 -8.89 -4.57
C ALA A 39 -1.13 -9.06 -5.05
N ALA A 40 -1.55 -8.32 -6.09
CA ALA A 40 -2.87 -8.47 -6.67
C ALA A 40 -3.10 -9.88 -7.20
N ALA A 41 -2.16 -10.44 -7.96
CA ALA A 41 -2.27 -11.80 -8.50
C ALA A 41 -2.29 -12.87 -7.39
N ALA A 42 -1.50 -12.71 -6.33
CA ALA A 42 -1.52 -13.60 -5.18
C ALA A 42 -2.87 -13.58 -4.47
N VAL A 43 -3.44 -12.40 -4.23
CA VAL A 43 -4.76 -12.22 -3.62
C VAL A 43 -5.86 -12.78 -4.52
N GLU A 44 -5.82 -12.55 -5.83
CA GLU A 44 -6.77 -13.10 -6.80
C GLU A 44 -6.75 -14.64 -6.77
N THR A 45 -5.56 -15.24 -6.72
CA THR A 45 -5.37 -16.69 -6.64
C THR A 45 -5.97 -17.26 -5.36
N VAL A 46 -5.66 -16.67 -4.19
CA VAL A 46 -6.22 -17.08 -2.90
C VAL A 46 -7.75 -16.94 -2.89
N ASN A 47 -8.27 -15.83 -3.38
CA ASN A 47 -9.71 -15.57 -3.44
C ASN A 47 -10.43 -16.59 -4.33
N GLN A 48 -9.85 -16.95 -5.47
CA GLN A 48 -10.41 -17.97 -6.35
C GLN A 48 -10.45 -19.34 -5.67
N TYR A 49 -9.41 -19.72 -4.94
CA TYR A 49 -9.43 -20.91 -4.10
C TYR A 49 -10.53 -20.85 -3.02
N CYS A 50 -10.74 -19.70 -2.38
CA CYS A 50 -11.80 -19.55 -1.39
C CYS A 50 -13.23 -19.67 -1.98
N VAL A 51 -13.41 -19.32 -3.25
CA VAL A 51 -14.64 -19.61 -4.01
C VAL A 51 -14.82 -21.12 -4.19
N GLU A 52 -13.76 -21.85 -4.52
CA GLU A 52 -13.80 -23.32 -4.66
C GLU A 52 -14.12 -24.02 -3.33
N GLN A 53 -13.66 -23.45 -2.21
CA GLN A 53 -14.01 -23.90 -0.86
C GLN A 53 -15.43 -23.49 -0.42
N GLY A 54 -16.17 -22.73 -1.23
CA GLY A 54 -17.53 -22.27 -0.92
C GLY A 54 -17.61 -21.20 0.16
N THR A 55 -16.51 -20.50 0.45
CA THR A 55 -16.41 -19.48 1.51
C THR A 55 -16.49 -18.05 0.99
N MET A 56 -16.33 -17.86 -0.33
CA MET A 56 -16.49 -16.59 -1.05
C MET A 56 -17.36 -16.78 -2.29
N THR A 57 -18.00 -15.71 -2.73
CA THR A 57 -18.73 -15.70 -4.00
C THR A 57 -17.85 -15.22 -5.15
N LYS A 58 -18.07 -15.78 -6.35
CA LYS A 58 -17.37 -15.34 -7.57
C LYS A 58 -17.58 -13.85 -7.86
N ASP A 59 -18.77 -13.35 -7.59
CA ASP A 59 -19.12 -11.93 -7.79
C ASP A 59 -18.31 -11.02 -6.87
N TYR A 60 -18.14 -11.41 -5.60
CA TYR A 60 -17.29 -10.68 -4.66
C TYR A 60 -15.85 -10.63 -5.16
N VAL A 61 -15.27 -11.78 -5.52
CA VAL A 61 -13.89 -11.87 -6.00
C VAL A 61 -13.68 -11.02 -7.25
N THR A 62 -14.56 -11.14 -8.24
CA THR A 62 -14.50 -10.36 -9.49
C THR A 62 -14.50 -8.86 -9.22
N LYS A 63 -15.36 -8.40 -8.29
CA LYS A 63 -15.41 -7.00 -7.90
C LYS A 63 -14.12 -6.54 -7.21
N GLN A 64 -13.58 -7.33 -6.29
CA GLN A 64 -12.33 -6.97 -5.61
C GLN A 64 -11.13 -6.94 -6.56
N SER A 65 -11.03 -7.89 -7.48
CA SER A 65 -10.02 -7.90 -8.54
C SER A 65 -10.04 -6.61 -9.35
N LEU A 66 -11.22 -6.18 -9.80
CA LEU A 66 -11.37 -4.95 -10.57
C LEU A 66 -10.94 -3.71 -9.75
N VAL A 67 -11.39 -3.60 -8.50
CA VAL A 67 -11.01 -2.48 -7.62
C VAL A 67 -9.49 -2.43 -7.39
N MET A 68 -8.85 -3.59 -7.13
CA MET A 68 -7.40 -3.65 -6.95
C MET A 68 -6.66 -3.19 -8.21
N ARG A 69 -7.05 -3.69 -9.40
CA ARG A 69 -6.42 -3.33 -10.67
C ARG A 69 -6.54 -1.84 -10.97
N GLU A 70 -7.75 -1.27 -10.85
CA GLU A 70 -8.00 0.17 -11.02
C GLU A 70 -7.18 1.01 -10.02
N THR A 71 -7.05 0.54 -8.78
CA THR A 71 -6.24 1.21 -7.75
C THR A 71 -4.75 1.23 -8.13
N ILE A 72 -4.21 0.13 -8.66
CA ILE A 72 -2.81 0.05 -9.09
C ILE A 72 -2.55 0.98 -10.27
N GLU A 73 -3.45 1.01 -11.25
CA GLU A 73 -3.36 1.93 -12.38
C GLU A 73 -3.41 3.40 -11.93
N GLY A 74 -4.32 3.74 -11.02
CA GLY A 74 -4.43 5.06 -10.41
C GLY A 74 -3.17 5.48 -9.66
N LEU A 75 -2.67 4.62 -8.76
CA LEU A 75 -1.45 4.87 -7.99
C LEU A 75 -0.23 5.01 -8.90
N SER A 76 -0.14 4.21 -9.97
CA SER A 76 0.94 4.38 -10.96
C SER A 76 0.92 5.77 -11.61
N ALA A 77 -0.27 6.29 -11.92
CA ALA A 77 -0.39 7.63 -12.49
C ALA A 77 -0.09 8.73 -11.46
N GLU A 78 -0.63 8.62 -10.25
CA GLU A 78 -0.53 9.63 -9.20
C GLU A 78 0.86 9.72 -8.58
N VAL A 79 1.49 8.56 -8.36
CA VAL A 79 2.75 8.45 -7.62
C VAL A 79 3.95 8.42 -8.56
N LEU A 80 3.87 7.63 -9.64
CA LEU A 80 4.99 7.45 -10.57
C LEU A 80 4.91 8.38 -11.79
N GLY A 81 3.79 9.09 -11.97
CA GLY A 81 3.55 9.91 -13.16
C GLY A 81 3.39 9.09 -14.44
N GLN A 82 3.16 7.78 -14.33
CA GLN A 82 3.15 6.85 -15.46
C GLN A 82 1.75 6.30 -15.70
N ARG A 83 1.27 6.45 -16.93
CA ARG A 83 0.07 5.73 -17.37
C ARG A 83 0.41 4.25 -17.48
N PHE A 84 -0.28 3.46 -16.69
CA PHE A 84 -0.14 2.02 -16.64
C PHE A 84 -1.50 1.38 -16.92
N GLN A 85 -1.48 0.25 -17.62
CA GLN A 85 -2.64 -0.61 -17.80
C GLN A 85 -2.29 -1.97 -17.21
N PHE A 86 -3.10 -2.42 -16.27
CA PHE A 86 -2.94 -3.71 -15.64
C PHE A 86 -3.23 -4.82 -16.66
N SER A 87 -2.37 -5.82 -16.69
CA SER A 87 -2.50 -7.00 -17.54
C SER A 87 -2.01 -8.24 -16.81
N GLU A 88 -2.69 -9.36 -17.02
CA GLU A 88 -2.28 -10.67 -16.52
C GLU A 88 -1.05 -11.22 -17.29
N GLU A 89 -0.67 -10.56 -18.38
CA GLU A 89 0.54 -10.88 -19.16
C GLU A 89 1.83 -10.38 -18.49
N HIS A 90 1.74 -9.49 -17.50
CA HIS A 90 2.91 -8.98 -16.77
C HIS A 90 3.65 -10.11 -16.05
N GLU A 91 4.98 -10.09 -16.10
CA GLU A 91 5.82 -11.13 -15.47
C GLU A 91 5.51 -11.29 -13.98
N MET A 92 5.38 -10.16 -13.29
CA MET A 92 5.07 -10.11 -11.85
C MET A 92 3.70 -10.70 -11.52
N TYR A 93 2.76 -10.74 -12.47
CA TYR A 93 1.47 -11.39 -12.28
C TYR A 93 1.65 -12.90 -12.12
N ARG A 94 2.53 -13.52 -12.92
CA ARG A 94 2.83 -14.96 -12.83
C ARG A 94 3.54 -15.31 -11.52
N GLU A 95 4.50 -14.48 -11.10
CA GLU A 95 5.15 -14.63 -9.79
C GLU A 95 4.16 -14.51 -8.65
N GLY A 96 3.20 -13.59 -8.76
CA GLY A 96 2.12 -13.46 -7.78
C GLY A 96 1.19 -14.67 -7.75
N ILE A 97 0.87 -15.29 -8.88
CA ILE A 97 0.12 -16.57 -8.90
C ILE A 97 0.90 -17.65 -8.12
N ALA A 98 2.19 -17.81 -8.38
CA ALA A 98 3.02 -18.80 -7.68
C ALA A 98 3.05 -18.54 -6.16
N MET A 99 3.17 -17.27 -5.76
CA MET A 99 3.07 -16.87 -4.36
C MET A 99 1.69 -17.20 -3.76
N GLY A 100 0.61 -16.93 -4.49
CA GLY A 100 -0.75 -17.26 -4.06
C GLY A 100 -0.95 -18.76 -3.82
N ILE A 101 -0.42 -19.60 -4.72
CA ILE A 101 -0.42 -21.06 -4.56
C ILE A 101 0.34 -21.47 -3.30
N GLN A 102 1.55 -20.94 -3.09
CA GLN A 102 2.33 -21.25 -1.89
C GLN A 102 1.60 -20.86 -0.61
N LEU A 103 0.91 -19.71 -0.60
CA LEU A 103 0.12 -19.28 0.57
C LEU A 103 -1.05 -20.23 0.87
N ILE A 104 -1.69 -20.77 -0.17
CA ILE A 104 -2.74 -21.78 -0.03
C ILE A 104 -2.16 -23.06 0.57
N GLU A 105 -1.08 -23.59 0.00
CA GLU A 105 -0.42 -24.82 0.47
C GLU A 105 0.02 -24.70 1.93
N ASP A 106 0.66 -23.59 2.29
CA ASP A 106 1.04 -23.27 3.66
C ASP A 106 -0.16 -23.22 4.62
N ALA A 107 -1.28 -22.65 4.18
CA ALA A 107 -2.49 -22.56 4.98
C ALA A 107 -3.16 -23.93 5.14
N GLU A 108 -3.14 -24.78 4.12
CA GLU A 108 -3.63 -26.16 4.20
C GLU A 108 -2.78 -26.99 5.18
N GLU A 109 -1.45 -26.94 5.04
CA GLU A 109 -0.52 -27.66 5.92
C GLU A 109 -0.68 -27.26 7.39
N LYS A 110 -0.86 -25.95 7.65
CA LYS A 110 -0.99 -25.40 9.01
C LYS A 110 -2.41 -25.45 9.55
N GLY A 111 -3.39 -25.94 8.78
CA GLY A 111 -4.81 -25.95 9.18
C GLY A 111 -5.43 -24.56 9.31
N ASN A 112 -4.88 -23.57 8.60
CA ASN A 112 -5.24 -22.15 8.65
C ASN A 112 -6.07 -21.67 7.44
N VAL A 113 -6.69 -22.58 6.69
CA VAL A 113 -7.52 -22.23 5.52
C VAL A 113 -8.63 -21.22 5.87
N LYS A 114 -9.24 -21.35 7.04
CA LYS A 114 -10.33 -20.44 7.49
C LYS A 114 -9.87 -19.00 7.72
N GLN A 115 -8.58 -18.78 7.93
CA GLN A 115 -7.98 -17.49 8.21
C GLN A 115 -7.63 -16.74 6.91
N ILE A 116 -7.41 -17.46 5.81
CA ILE A 116 -7.22 -16.87 4.48
C ILE A 116 -8.54 -16.82 3.70
N CYS A 117 -9.47 -17.71 4.00
CA CYS A 117 -10.76 -17.82 3.34
C CYS A 117 -11.92 -17.33 4.22
N SER A 118 -12.05 -16.00 4.26
CA SER A 118 -13.21 -15.33 4.86
C SER A 118 -13.70 -14.22 3.95
N GLN A 119 -14.91 -14.34 3.42
CA GLN A 119 -15.58 -13.18 2.83
C GLN A 119 -15.96 -12.22 3.96
N PRO A 120 -15.57 -10.93 3.90
CA PRO A 120 -16.11 -9.94 4.82
C PRO A 120 -17.63 -9.92 4.70
N ASN A 121 -18.33 -9.99 5.84
CA ASN A 121 -19.77 -9.75 5.86
C ASN A 121 -20.02 -8.34 5.32
N SER A 122 -20.92 -8.21 4.35
CA SER A 122 -21.30 -6.92 3.78
C SER A 122 -22.12 -6.11 4.78
N GLU A 123 -21.47 -5.40 5.71
CA GLU A 123 -22.08 -4.35 6.55
C GLU A 123 -20.96 -3.32 6.86
N ALA A 124 -21.08 -2.01 6.68
CA ALA A 124 -22.21 -1.12 6.47
C ALA A 124 -21.83 -0.05 5.42
N SER A 125 -22.83 0.50 4.74
CA SER A 125 -22.67 1.78 4.04
C SER A 125 -21.97 2.78 4.95
N LEU A 126 -20.83 3.31 4.50
CA LEU A 126 -20.33 4.60 4.99
C LEU A 126 -21.21 5.72 4.42
#